data_AF-A0A2S2DXY3-F1
#
_entry.id   AF-A0A2S2DXY3-F1
#
_cell.length_a   1.000
_cell.length_b   1.000
_cell.length_c   1.000
_cell.angle_alpha   90.00
_cell.angle_beta   90.00
_cell.angle_gamma   90.00
#
_symmetry.space_group_name_H-M   'P 1'
#
loop_
_entity.id
_entity.type
_entity.pdbx_description
1 polymer ?
#
loop_
_entity_poly.entity_id
_entity_poly.type
_entity_poly.pdbx_seq_one_letter_code
_entity_poly.pdbx_strand_id
1 'polypeptide(L)'
;MIKSNLFLGLSLLLLGYIPGLAQNSALQTSKKPPIDSTKRDKGTLQSISDAVGKGKDESANWKKESKAILSELGIQNIGSKSKNSPKKKKAEIKDEYEGVKTERRIGTYGSGNRATVEELNVVKYIEDEAVSPYSQEIWWYDPAQSRVVNSPIKDSKNAQICHGPYRKFVHENLVEEGHFYMGVKDGRWENYGQEFELENKQYYKKGFPAESIISYYDKEQKKIKEVVPKVYGKIVGQFLSFYPNGLLKEEGKLDDSVKVGRWREYHEKGSGGRLKKEWRYGKDKFDTFVPVLVQERDNQAKIIFQSTQKFD
;
A
#
# COMPACT_ATOMS: atom_id res chain seq x y z
N MET A 1 -27.23 33.43 -49.46
CA MET A 1 -27.49 34.86 -49.19
C MET A 1 -27.69 34.99 -47.69
N ILE A 2 -26.96 35.73 -46.85
CA ILE A 2 -26.08 36.89 -46.96
C ILE A 2 -25.20 36.96 -45.68
N LYS A 3 -23.88 37.19 -45.86
CA LYS A 3 -22.87 37.96 -45.07
C LYS A 3 -22.70 37.67 -43.56
N SER A 4 -21.55 37.16 -43.10
CA SER A 4 -20.23 37.82 -42.87
C SER A 4 -20.24 38.95 -41.84
N ASN A 5 -19.40 38.84 -40.80
CA ASN A 5 -18.23 39.73 -40.61
C ASN A 5 -17.34 39.31 -39.42
N LEU A 6 -16.05 39.17 -39.75
CA LEU A 6 -14.89 39.35 -38.87
C LEU A 6 -14.92 40.74 -38.20
N PHE A 7 -14.39 40.85 -36.98
CA PHE A 7 -13.60 42.02 -36.60
C PHE A 7 -12.50 41.64 -35.60
N LEU A 8 -11.25 41.86 -36.03
CA LEU A 8 -10.04 41.95 -35.22
C LEU A 8 -10.11 43.19 -34.31
N GLY A 9 -9.55 43.10 -33.10
CA GLY A 9 -9.33 44.25 -32.23
C GLY A 9 -8.19 44.00 -31.25
N LEU A 10 -6.99 44.44 -31.64
CA LEU A 10 -5.74 44.47 -30.88
C LEU A 10 -5.58 45.88 -30.27
N SER A 11 -5.37 46.03 -28.96
CA SER A 11 -4.75 47.20 -28.30
C SER A 11 -4.57 46.91 -26.80
N LEU A 12 -3.38 46.57 -26.29
CA LEU A 12 -2.26 47.43 -25.82
C LEU A 12 -2.54 48.25 -24.53
N LEU A 13 -1.97 47.74 -23.43
CA LEU A 13 -1.23 48.38 -22.31
C LEU A 13 -1.63 49.74 -21.72
N LEU A 14 -1.84 49.77 -20.39
CA LEU A 14 -1.08 50.55 -19.38
C LEU A 14 -1.55 50.12 -17.96
N LEU A 15 -0.72 49.39 -17.20
CA LEU A 15 0.20 49.87 -16.15
C LEU A 15 -0.49 50.47 -14.91
N GLY A 16 -0.49 49.69 -13.83
CA GLY A 16 -0.79 50.11 -12.46
C GLY A 16 0.12 49.35 -11.49
N TYR A 17 1.07 50.08 -10.92
CA TYR A 17 2.19 49.67 -10.07
C TYR A 17 1.77 49.74 -8.59
N ILE A 18 2.26 48.82 -7.73
CA ILE A 18 2.91 49.04 -6.41
C ILE A 18 2.94 47.72 -5.61
N PRO A 19 4.02 47.46 -4.83
CA PRO A 19 4.46 46.11 -4.45
C PRO A 19 4.13 45.75 -2.99
N GLY A 20 3.91 44.47 -2.75
CA GLY A 20 3.82 43.87 -1.41
C GLY A 20 4.91 42.82 -1.24
N LEU A 21 5.92 43.17 -0.44
CA LEU A 21 7.07 42.35 -0.07
C LEU A 21 6.65 41.09 0.70
N ALA A 22 7.04 39.92 0.19
CA ALA A 22 7.29 38.74 1.01
C ALA A 22 8.56 38.06 0.49
N GLN A 23 9.70 38.46 1.04
CA GLN A 23 10.98 37.83 0.78
C GLN A 23 11.04 36.49 1.53
N ASN A 24 10.83 35.39 0.81
CA ASN A 24 11.42 34.12 1.20
C ASN A 24 12.88 34.14 0.74
N SER A 25 13.78 34.59 1.61
CA SER A 25 15.21 34.50 1.39
C SER A 25 15.66 33.04 1.51
N ALA A 26 15.66 32.33 0.38
CA ALA A 26 16.45 31.13 0.22
C ALA A 26 17.94 31.52 0.31
N LEU A 27 18.64 31.04 1.34
CA LEU A 27 20.09 31.13 1.44
C LEU A 27 20.72 30.23 0.37
N GLN A 28 20.81 30.73 -0.87
CA GLN A 28 21.74 30.19 -1.85
C GLN A 28 23.10 30.85 -1.65
N THR A 29 23.99 30.15 -0.96
CA THR A 29 25.42 30.46 -1.01
C THR A 29 25.98 29.93 -2.32
N SER A 30 26.26 30.85 -3.25
CA SER A 30 26.94 30.63 -4.51
C SER A 30 28.37 31.19 -4.44
N LYS A 31 29.20 30.67 -3.53
CA LYS A 31 30.66 30.89 -3.55
C LYS A 31 31.37 29.68 -2.94
N LYS A 32 31.85 28.76 -3.79
CA LYS A 32 32.96 27.88 -3.39
C LYS A 32 34.17 28.77 -3.12
N PRO A 33 34.93 28.56 -2.03
CA PRO A 33 36.18 29.28 -1.83
C PRO A 33 37.17 28.89 -2.94
N PRO A 34 37.95 29.84 -3.49
CA PRO A 34 38.97 29.53 -4.47
C PRO A 34 40.07 28.72 -3.77
N ILE A 35 40.24 27.47 -4.18
CA ILE A 35 41.42 26.68 -3.82
C ILE A 35 42.45 27.01 -4.90
N ASP A 36 43.37 27.92 -4.57
CA ASP A 36 44.55 28.17 -5.40
C ASP A 36 45.50 26.98 -5.27
N SER A 37 45.57 26.17 -6.32
CA SER A 37 46.44 24.98 -6.39
C SER A 37 47.80 25.25 -7.03
N THR A 38 48.22 26.52 -7.16
CA THR A 38 49.42 26.88 -7.93
C THR A 38 50.71 27.03 -7.11
N LYS A 39 50.88 26.27 -6.01
CA LYS A 39 52.21 26.07 -5.39
C LYS A 39 52.45 24.60 -5.06
N ARG A 40 53.15 23.90 -5.96
CA ARG A 40 53.85 22.65 -5.62
C ARG A 40 55.19 22.99 -5.00
N ASP A 41 55.20 23.26 -3.70
CA ASP A 41 56.46 23.26 -2.95
C ASP A 41 56.80 21.82 -2.54
N LYS A 42 57.97 21.36 -2.98
CA LYS A 42 58.60 20.12 -2.51
C LYS A 42 59.10 20.36 -1.09
N GLY A 43 58.19 20.24 -0.12
CA GLY A 43 58.46 20.41 1.32
C GLY A 43 58.74 19.08 2.01
N THR A 44 59.94 18.95 2.57
CA THR A 44 60.45 17.84 3.38
C THR A 44 59.53 17.52 4.57
N LEU A 45 59.57 16.27 5.05
CA LEU A 45 58.77 15.67 6.14
C LEU A 45 58.71 16.47 7.47
N GLN A 46 59.58 17.46 7.66
CA GLN A 46 59.57 18.36 8.81
C GLN A 46 58.45 19.43 8.76
N SER A 47 57.94 19.76 7.57
CA SER A 47 56.92 20.82 7.40
C SER A 47 55.48 20.40 7.77
N ILE A 48 55.21 19.08 7.82
CA ILE A 48 53.89 18.52 8.10
C ILE A 48 53.64 18.48 9.62
N SER A 49 54.67 18.27 10.45
CA SER A 49 54.51 18.30 11.91
C SER A 49 54.14 19.69 12.44
N ASP A 50 54.72 20.74 11.86
CA ASP A 50 54.48 22.12 12.28
C ASP A 50 53.11 22.64 11.83
N ALA A 51 52.60 22.14 10.69
CA ALA A 51 51.24 22.40 10.22
C ALA A 51 50.16 21.66 11.05
N VAL A 52 50.46 20.44 11.51
CA VAL A 52 49.56 19.67 12.41
C VAL A 52 49.54 20.25 13.83
N GLY A 53 50.66 20.81 14.30
CA GLY A 53 50.73 21.59 15.55
C GLY A 53 49.86 22.85 15.50
N LYS A 54 50.04 23.69 14.47
CA LYS A 54 49.25 24.92 14.28
C LYS A 54 47.75 24.64 14.10
N GLY A 55 47.37 23.60 13.36
CA GLY A 55 45.97 23.22 13.20
C GLY A 55 45.30 22.75 14.51
N LYS A 56 46.05 22.16 15.44
CA LYS A 56 45.53 21.80 16.77
C LYS A 56 45.34 23.03 17.66
N ASP A 57 46.27 23.99 17.61
CA ASP A 57 46.20 25.22 18.41
C ASP A 57 45.08 26.16 17.92
N GLU A 58 44.92 26.29 16.60
CA GLU A 58 43.77 26.98 16.00
C GLU A 58 42.44 26.25 16.32
N SER A 59 42.46 24.91 16.35
CA SER A 59 41.28 24.12 16.74
C SER A 59 40.87 24.31 18.21
N ALA A 60 41.84 24.57 19.08
CA ALA A 60 41.61 24.84 20.49
C ALA A 60 41.14 26.27 20.71
N ASN A 61 41.62 27.22 19.90
CA ASN A 61 41.25 28.62 20.01
C ASN A 61 39.80 28.86 19.56
N TRP A 62 39.34 28.29 18.44
CA TRP A 62 37.93 28.44 18.03
C TRP A 62 36.95 27.84 19.03
N LYS A 63 37.33 26.75 19.72
CA LYS A 63 36.49 26.15 20.77
C LYS A 63 36.39 27.06 22.00
N LYS A 64 37.45 27.79 22.34
CA LYS A 64 37.46 28.75 23.44
C LYS A 64 36.66 30.00 23.08
N GLU A 65 36.87 30.55 21.89
CA GLU A 65 36.13 31.73 21.41
C GLU A 65 34.64 31.43 21.23
N SER A 66 34.28 30.29 20.63
CA SER A 66 32.88 29.86 20.53
C SER A 66 32.23 29.69 21.91
N LYS A 67 32.95 29.14 22.89
CA LYS A 67 32.44 28.99 24.26
C LYS A 67 32.29 30.33 24.99
N ALA A 68 33.18 31.29 24.72
CA ALA A 68 33.09 32.65 25.25
C ALA A 68 31.88 33.41 24.67
N ILE A 69 31.70 33.36 23.34
CA ILE A 69 30.56 33.97 22.63
C ILE A 69 29.23 33.38 23.14
N LEU A 70 29.14 32.07 23.32
CA LEU A 70 27.94 31.42 23.84
C LEU A 70 27.64 31.81 25.30
N SER A 71 28.68 32.04 26.12
CA SER A 71 28.51 32.49 27.50
C SER A 71 28.06 33.95 27.62
N GLU A 72 28.53 34.82 26.72
CA GLU A 72 28.17 36.24 26.64
C GLU A 72 26.71 36.44 26.17
N LEU A 73 26.22 35.53 25.32
CA LEU A 73 24.81 35.45 24.92
C LEU A 73 23.89 34.82 25.99
N GLY A 74 24.40 34.52 27.19
CA GLY A 74 23.64 33.92 28.28
C GLY A 74 23.29 32.44 28.07
N ILE A 75 23.87 31.79 27.07
CA ILE A 75 23.59 30.39 26.73
C ILE A 75 24.60 29.48 27.44
N GLN A 76 24.31 29.14 28.69
CA GLN A 76 25.10 28.16 29.43
C GLN A 76 24.57 26.74 29.17
N ASN A 77 25.49 25.79 28.94
CA ASN A 77 25.25 24.35 28.79
C ASN A 77 24.56 23.87 27.50
N ILE A 78 25.00 24.34 26.32
CA ILE A 78 24.76 23.56 25.09
C ILE A 78 25.62 22.29 25.16
N GLY A 79 24.97 21.15 25.38
CA GLY A 79 25.61 19.83 25.39
C GLY A 79 25.73 19.16 26.76
N SER A 80 25.08 19.66 27.82
CA SER A 80 24.82 18.83 29.00
C SER A 80 23.90 17.69 28.58
N LYS A 81 24.47 16.52 28.30
CA LYS A 81 23.71 15.29 28.06
C LYS A 81 22.76 15.11 29.25
N SER A 82 21.47 15.34 29.03
CA SER A 82 20.44 14.81 29.91
C SER A 82 20.71 13.32 30.06
N LYS A 83 21.12 12.90 31.27
CA LYS A 83 21.36 11.49 31.58
C LYS A 83 20.07 10.67 31.60
N ASN A 84 18.91 11.28 31.35
CA ASN A 84 17.59 10.64 31.36
C ASN A 84 16.77 10.87 30.08
N SER A 85 17.39 10.94 28.90
CA SER A 85 16.65 10.62 27.67
C SER A 85 16.66 9.09 27.51
N PRO A 86 15.51 8.40 27.46
CA PRO A 86 15.51 6.97 27.15
C PRO A 86 16.23 6.83 25.80
N LYS A 87 17.34 6.09 25.79
CA LYS A 87 18.02 5.70 24.56
C LYS A 87 16.93 5.09 23.69
N LYS A 88 16.50 5.78 22.62
CA LYS A 88 15.66 5.16 21.59
C LYS A 88 16.42 3.91 21.19
N LYS A 89 15.91 2.74 21.60
CA LYS A 89 16.41 1.45 21.13
C LYS A 89 16.46 1.60 19.61
N LYS A 90 17.61 1.34 18.99
CA LYS A 90 17.66 1.21 17.52
C LYS A 90 16.52 0.26 17.18
N ALA A 91 15.58 0.69 16.34
CA ALA A 91 14.49 -0.19 15.93
C ALA A 91 15.16 -1.41 15.31
N GLU A 92 15.12 -2.53 16.01
CA GLU A 92 15.55 -3.80 15.46
C GLU A 92 14.66 -4.00 14.22
N ILE A 93 15.28 -4.13 13.05
CA ILE A 93 14.54 -4.54 11.85
C ILE A 93 14.11 -5.96 12.17
N LYS A 94 12.84 -6.12 12.53
CA LYS A 94 12.30 -7.41 12.84
C LYS A 94 11.75 -7.98 11.55
N ASP A 95 12.21 -9.16 11.18
CA ASP A 95 11.65 -9.94 10.07
C ASP A 95 10.31 -10.57 10.50
N GLU A 96 9.46 -9.80 11.15
CA GLU A 96 8.16 -10.23 11.65
C GLU A 96 7.08 -9.23 11.25
N TYR A 97 5.90 -9.75 10.93
CA TYR A 97 4.68 -8.95 10.75
C TYR A 97 3.61 -9.56 11.64
N GLU A 98 2.93 -8.73 12.46
CA GLU A 98 1.90 -9.19 13.40
C GLU A 98 2.34 -10.38 14.30
N GLY A 99 3.64 -10.46 14.66
CA GLY A 99 4.21 -11.51 15.50
C GLY A 99 4.59 -12.81 14.78
N VAL A 100 4.39 -12.89 13.46
CA VAL A 100 4.73 -14.05 12.63
C VAL A 100 6.03 -13.77 11.87
N LYS A 101 6.95 -14.73 11.89
CA LYS A 101 8.24 -14.58 11.20
C LYS A 101 8.07 -14.70 9.70
N THR A 102 8.77 -13.82 8.98
CA THR A 102 8.69 -13.68 7.53
C THR A 102 10.03 -13.96 6.88
N GLU A 103 9.98 -14.36 5.61
CA GLU A 103 11.13 -14.50 4.74
C GLU A 103 10.90 -13.67 3.49
N ARG A 104 11.89 -12.87 3.08
CA ARG A 104 11.80 -12.05 1.86
C ARG A 104 11.96 -12.93 0.62
N ARG A 105 11.09 -12.71 -0.36
CA ARG A 105 11.14 -13.30 -1.71
C ARG A 105 11.03 -12.20 -2.76
N ILE A 106 11.58 -12.49 -3.93
CA ILE A 106 11.52 -11.61 -5.10
C ILE A 106 11.09 -12.48 -6.27
N GLY A 107 9.95 -12.14 -6.86
CA GLY A 107 9.46 -12.71 -8.11
C GLY A 107 9.82 -11.81 -9.28
N THR A 108 10.33 -12.37 -10.37
CA THR A 108 10.62 -11.63 -11.59
C THR A 108 10.06 -12.37 -12.78
N TYR A 109 9.22 -11.72 -13.57
CA TYR A 109 8.59 -12.33 -14.74
C TYR A 109 8.26 -11.31 -15.83
N GLY A 110 8.02 -11.79 -17.06
CA GLY A 110 7.82 -10.94 -18.23
C GLY A 110 9.15 -10.50 -18.88
N SER A 111 9.04 -9.71 -19.95
CA SER A 111 10.20 -9.22 -20.72
C SER A 111 9.90 -7.84 -21.33
N GLY A 112 10.95 -7.07 -21.61
CA GLY A 112 10.86 -5.71 -22.15
C GLY A 112 10.00 -4.79 -21.27
N ASN A 113 9.07 -4.06 -21.90
CA ASN A 113 8.19 -3.11 -21.20
C ASN A 113 7.15 -3.77 -20.28
N ARG A 114 7.06 -5.10 -20.28
CA ARG A 114 6.18 -5.89 -19.39
C ARG A 114 6.95 -6.61 -18.29
N ALA A 115 8.25 -6.32 -18.14
CA ALA A 115 9.05 -6.87 -17.06
C ALA A 115 8.46 -6.42 -15.72
N THR A 116 8.12 -7.39 -14.89
CA THR A 116 7.47 -7.19 -13.60
C THR A 116 8.35 -7.78 -12.50
N VAL A 117 8.57 -7.00 -11.45
CA VAL A 117 9.30 -7.42 -10.24
C VAL A 117 8.36 -7.29 -9.06
N GLU A 118 8.16 -8.37 -8.33
CA GLU A 118 7.35 -8.41 -7.10
C GLU A 118 8.28 -8.66 -5.92
N GLU A 119 8.45 -7.66 -5.07
CA GLU A 119 9.12 -7.80 -3.78
C GLU A 119 8.08 -8.12 -2.72
N LEU A 120 8.26 -9.23 -2.01
CA LEU A 120 7.27 -9.66 -1.04
C LEU A 120 7.91 -10.42 0.12
N ASN A 121 7.15 -10.53 1.20
CA ASN A 121 7.47 -11.42 2.29
C ASN A 121 6.48 -12.60 2.34
N VAL A 122 6.99 -13.77 2.71
CA VAL A 122 6.21 -15.00 2.90
C VAL A 122 6.36 -15.51 4.32
N VAL A 123 5.40 -16.31 4.79
CA VAL A 123 5.50 -16.97 6.09
C VAL A 123 6.70 -17.92 6.10
N LYS A 124 7.54 -17.83 7.14
CA LYS A 124 8.77 -18.64 7.22
C LYS A 124 8.52 -20.11 7.57
N TYR A 125 7.54 -20.37 8.44
CA TYR A 125 7.24 -21.71 8.94
C TYR A 125 5.82 -22.11 8.56
N ILE A 126 5.67 -23.28 7.93
CA ILE A 126 4.37 -23.83 7.53
C ILE A 126 3.44 -24.04 8.74
N GLU A 127 4.01 -24.32 9.91
CA GLU A 127 3.28 -24.51 11.17
C GLU A 127 2.51 -23.26 11.61
N ASP A 128 2.99 -22.07 11.22
CA ASP A 128 2.36 -20.79 11.55
C ASP A 128 1.30 -20.39 10.51
N GLU A 129 1.12 -21.15 9.43
CA GLU A 129 0.15 -20.85 8.37
C GLU A 129 -1.29 -21.11 8.84
N ALA A 130 -1.89 -20.07 9.45
CA ALA A 130 -3.28 -20.07 9.87
C ALA A 130 -4.13 -19.25 8.87
N VAL A 131 -4.48 -19.85 7.74
CA VAL A 131 -5.39 -19.22 6.77
C VAL A 131 -6.80 -19.17 7.36
N SER A 132 -7.40 -17.98 7.33
CA SER A 132 -8.77 -17.78 7.82
C SER A 132 -9.78 -18.51 6.91
N PRO A 133 -10.76 -19.24 7.48
CA PRO A 133 -11.81 -19.89 6.68
C PRO A 133 -12.73 -18.90 5.96
N TYR A 134 -12.71 -17.62 6.35
CA TYR A 134 -13.52 -16.55 5.75
C TYR A 134 -12.81 -15.88 4.56
N SER A 135 -11.53 -16.14 4.36
CA SER A 135 -10.73 -15.57 3.27
C SER A 135 -11.21 -16.09 1.92
N GLN A 136 -11.69 -15.19 1.05
CA GLN A 136 -12.12 -15.56 -0.31
C GLN A 136 -10.95 -15.64 -1.29
N GLU A 137 -9.92 -14.85 -1.02
CA GLU A 137 -8.74 -14.71 -1.86
C GLU A 137 -7.52 -14.95 -0.99
N ILE A 138 -6.62 -15.82 -1.45
CA ILE A 138 -5.40 -16.18 -0.73
C ILE A 138 -4.25 -16.00 -1.71
N TRP A 139 -3.45 -14.97 -1.47
CA TRP A 139 -2.27 -14.62 -2.23
C TRP A 139 -1.08 -15.40 -1.70
N TRP A 140 -0.44 -16.16 -2.58
CA TRP A 140 0.73 -16.96 -2.27
C TRP A 140 1.75 -16.88 -3.40
N TYR A 141 3.01 -17.06 -3.06
CA TYR A 141 4.11 -17.05 -4.01
C TYR A 141 4.29 -18.45 -4.61
N ASP A 142 4.22 -18.55 -5.94
CA ASP A 142 4.53 -19.77 -6.67
C ASP A 142 6.01 -19.75 -7.09
N PRO A 143 6.88 -20.57 -6.48
CA PRO A 143 8.29 -20.62 -6.85
C PRO A 143 8.52 -21.09 -8.29
N ALA A 144 7.61 -21.91 -8.86
CA ALA A 144 7.74 -22.40 -10.22
C ALA A 144 7.50 -21.30 -11.26
N GLN A 145 6.61 -20.36 -10.95
CA GLN A 145 6.29 -19.21 -11.81
C GLN A 145 7.05 -17.93 -11.41
N SER A 146 7.73 -17.95 -10.27
CA SER A 146 8.42 -16.80 -9.66
C SER A 146 7.52 -15.56 -9.57
N ARG A 147 6.26 -15.74 -9.14
CA ARG A 147 5.26 -14.67 -9.03
C ARG A 147 4.25 -14.94 -7.93
N VAL A 148 3.58 -13.89 -7.48
CA VAL A 148 2.43 -14.01 -6.58
C VAL A 148 1.18 -14.37 -7.38
N VAL A 149 0.45 -15.37 -6.89
CA VAL A 149 -0.79 -15.87 -7.48
C VAL A 149 -1.90 -15.94 -6.44
N ASN A 150 -3.14 -15.87 -6.91
CA ASN A 150 -4.36 -16.04 -6.11
C ASN A 150 -5.17 -17.26 -6.60
N SER A 151 -4.48 -18.30 -7.06
CA SER A 151 -5.12 -19.54 -7.50
C SER A 151 -5.30 -20.51 -6.33
N PRO A 152 -6.27 -21.44 -6.38
CA PRO A 152 -6.39 -22.49 -5.38
C PRO A 152 -5.06 -23.23 -5.19
N ILE A 153 -4.64 -23.41 -3.94
CA ILE A 153 -3.39 -24.09 -3.60
C ILE A 153 -3.58 -25.59 -3.87
N LYS A 154 -2.87 -26.11 -4.88
CA LYS A 154 -2.89 -27.54 -5.23
C LYS A 154 -1.96 -28.36 -4.32
N ASP A 155 -0.77 -27.83 -4.05
CA ASP A 155 0.26 -28.46 -3.24
C ASP A 155 0.60 -27.61 -2.00
N SER A 156 -0.05 -27.94 -0.88
CA SER A 156 0.11 -27.22 0.40
C SER A 156 1.54 -27.20 0.95
N LYS A 157 2.44 -28.07 0.48
CA LYS A 157 3.83 -28.16 0.97
C LYS A 157 4.77 -27.14 0.34
N ASN A 158 4.44 -26.63 -0.85
CA ASN A 158 5.29 -25.72 -1.62
C ASN A 158 4.68 -24.32 -1.74
N ALA A 159 3.41 -24.15 -1.38
CA ALA A 159 2.78 -22.84 -1.38
C ALA A 159 3.41 -21.98 -0.28
N GLN A 160 3.94 -20.83 -0.67
CA GLN A 160 4.51 -19.86 0.27
C GLN A 160 3.52 -18.74 0.47
N ILE A 161 2.76 -18.79 1.57
CA ILE A 161 1.70 -17.80 1.84
C ILE A 161 2.30 -16.41 2.03
N CYS A 162 1.75 -15.40 1.36
CA CYS A 162 2.26 -14.03 1.48
C CYS A 162 1.94 -13.46 2.86
N HIS A 163 2.92 -12.85 3.51
CA HIS A 163 2.78 -12.27 4.84
C HIS A 163 3.83 -11.18 5.07
N GLY A 164 3.39 -9.97 5.39
CA GLY A 164 4.23 -8.79 5.51
C GLY A 164 4.18 -7.87 4.28
N PRO A 165 5.18 -7.00 4.09
CA PRO A 165 5.17 -5.98 3.04
C PRO A 165 5.20 -6.60 1.64
N TYR A 166 4.52 -5.91 0.70
CA TYR A 166 4.43 -6.25 -0.70
C TYR A 166 4.62 -5.00 -1.57
N ARG A 167 5.42 -5.12 -2.62
CA ARG A 167 5.65 -4.08 -3.62
C ARG A 167 5.74 -4.69 -5.01
N LYS A 168 5.06 -4.10 -5.97
CA LYS A 168 5.06 -4.52 -7.37
C LYS A 168 5.58 -3.41 -8.26
N PHE A 169 6.57 -3.76 -9.06
CA PHE A 169 7.17 -2.88 -10.06
C PHE A 169 6.87 -3.41 -11.45
N VAL A 170 6.41 -2.55 -12.34
CA VAL A 170 6.28 -2.86 -13.77
C VAL A 170 7.16 -1.87 -14.51
N HIS A 171 8.13 -2.37 -15.27
CA HIS A 171 9.11 -1.53 -15.96
C HIS A 171 9.80 -0.53 -15.01
N GLU A 172 10.25 -1.02 -13.85
CA GLU A 172 10.90 -0.24 -12.77
C GLU A 172 10.01 0.80 -12.06
N ASN A 173 8.79 1.03 -12.54
CA ASN A 173 7.82 1.91 -11.88
C ASN A 173 7.03 1.13 -10.83
N LEU A 174 6.91 1.70 -9.62
CA LEU A 174 6.09 1.14 -8.55
C LEU A 174 4.61 1.27 -8.94
N VAL A 175 3.89 0.15 -9.04
CA VAL A 175 2.48 0.10 -9.46
C VAL A 175 1.55 -0.27 -8.31
N GLU A 176 2.01 -1.07 -7.36
CA GLU A 176 1.20 -1.48 -6.21
C GLU A 176 2.09 -1.66 -4.98
N GLU A 177 1.63 -1.16 -3.84
CA GLU A 177 2.24 -1.44 -2.54
C GLU A 177 1.18 -1.78 -1.50
N GLY A 178 1.56 -2.61 -0.54
CA GLY A 178 0.68 -2.97 0.55
C GLY A 178 1.30 -3.95 1.53
N HIS A 179 0.45 -4.53 2.37
CA HIS A 179 0.84 -5.60 3.29
C HIS A 179 -0.12 -6.77 3.14
N PHE A 180 0.42 -7.97 3.24
CA PHE A 180 -0.36 -9.19 3.37
C PHE A 180 -0.34 -9.68 4.81
N TYR A 181 -1.44 -10.28 5.23
CA TYR A 181 -1.55 -11.02 6.47
C TYR A 181 -2.07 -12.41 6.13
N MET A 182 -1.23 -13.45 6.22
CA MET A 182 -1.64 -14.84 5.94
C MET A 182 -2.36 -15.00 4.59
N GLY A 183 -1.82 -14.36 3.57
CA GLY A 183 -2.30 -14.40 2.19
C GLY A 183 -3.46 -13.45 1.89
N VAL A 184 -4.03 -12.73 2.87
CA VAL A 184 -5.06 -11.71 2.60
C VAL A 184 -4.49 -10.31 2.66
N LYS A 185 -5.08 -9.37 1.90
CA LYS A 185 -4.70 -7.95 1.94
C LYS A 185 -4.93 -7.37 3.33
N ASP A 186 -3.95 -6.65 3.85
CA ASP A 186 -4.00 -6.02 5.17
C ASP A 186 -3.34 -4.63 5.16
N GLY A 187 -3.75 -3.79 6.11
CA GLY A 187 -3.23 -2.44 6.23
C GLY A 187 -3.55 -1.56 5.03
N ARG A 188 -2.65 -0.63 4.74
CA ARG A 188 -2.77 0.33 3.63
C ARG A 188 -2.31 -0.29 2.33
N TRP A 189 -3.15 -0.21 1.30
CA TRP A 189 -2.87 -0.58 -0.07
C TRP A 189 -2.95 0.66 -0.96
N GLU A 190 -1.96 0.81 -1.83
CA GLU A 190 -1.87 1.94 -2.75
C GLU A 190 -1.54 1.42 -4.15
N ASN A 191 -2.20 2.00 -5.15
CA ASN A 191 -1.96 1.74 -6.57
C ASN A 191 -1.52 3.05 -7.24
N TYR A 192 -0.51 2.95 -8.09
CA TYR A 192 0.06 4.09 -8.78
C TYR A 192 -0.04 3.93 -10.30
N GLY A 193 -0.24 5.06 -10.96
CA GLY A 193 -0.23 5.18 -12.43
C GLY A 193 1.20 5.20 -12.99
N GLN A 194 1.32 5.48 -14.29
CA GLN A 194 2.60 5.45 -15.00
C GLN A 194 3.57 6.54 -14.53
N GLU A 195 3.06 7.70 -14.12
CA GLU A 195 3.82 8.87 -13.68
C GLU A 195 3.92 8.96 -12.14
N PHE A 196 3.82 7.83 -11.43
CA PHE A 196 3.80 7.74 -9.97
C PHE A 196 2.65 8.51 -9.29
N GLU A 197 1.58 8.81 -10.02
CA GLU A 197 0.36 9.38 -9.47
C GLU A 197 -0.41 8.34 -8.65
N LEU A 198 -0.90 8.72 -7.48
CA LEU A 198 -1.72 7.84 -6.64
C LEU A 198 -3.12 7.71 -7.24
N GLU A 199 -3.41 6.57 -7.88
CA GLU A 199 -4.72 6.29 -8.49
C GLU A 199 -5.73 5.80 -7.46
N ASN A 200 -5.29 4.89 -6.58
CA ASN A 200 -6.15 4.30 -5.57
C ASN A 200 -5.39 4.18 -4.26
N LYS A 201 -6.11 4.43 -3.17
CA LYS A 201 -5.69 4.12 -1.82
C LYS A 201 -6.82 3.37 -1.17
N GLN A 202 -6.54 2.31 -0.44
CA GLN A 202 -7.56 1.61 0.33
C GLN A 202 -6.96 1.00 1.58
N TYR A 203 -7.74 0.95 2.64
CA TYR A 203 -7.35 0.27 3.86
C TYR A 203 -8.09 -1.06 3.94
N TYR A 204 -7.36 -2.11 4.29
CA TYR A 204 -7.86 -3.44 4.51
C TYR A 204 -7.54 -3.90 5.93
N LYS A 205 -8.34 -4.82 6.43
CA LYS A 205 -8.13 -5.52 7.69
C LYS A 205 -8.43 -6.98 7.47
N LYS A 206 -7.40 -7.82 7.48
CA LYS A 206 -7.51 -9.28 7.28
C LYS A 206 -8.36 -9.66 6.05
N GLY A 207 -8.15 -8.97 4.92
CA GLY A 207 -8.77 -9.26 3.62
C GLY A 207 -10.04 -8.47 3.31
N PHE A 208 -10.67 -7.84 4.30
CA PHE A 208 -11.86 -7.03 4.11
C PHE A 208 -11.51 -5.53 4.10
N PRO A 209 -12.24 -4.68 3.37
CA PRO A 209 -12.08 -3.23 3.52
C PRO A 209 -12.22 -2.81 4.99
N ALA A 210 -11.33 -1.96 5.48
CA ALA A 210 -11.21 -1.66 6.91
C ALA A 210 -12.48 -1.04 7.52
N GLU A 211 -13.29 -0.33 6.72
CA GLU A 211 -14.57 0.25 7.15
C GLU A 211 -15.74 -0.74 7.10
N SER A 212 -15.53 -1.97 6.61
CA SER A 212 -16.59 -2.97 6.45
C SER A 212 -17.28 -3.26 7.77
N ILE A 213 -18.60 -3.46 7.70
CA ILE A 213 -19.41 -3.79 8.86
C ILE A 213 -19.43 -5.31 8.97
N ILE A 214 -18.82 -5.83 10.03
CA ILE A 214 -18.73 -7.27 10.28
C ILE A 214 -19.66 -7.63 11.43
N SER A 215 -20.61 -8.51 11.15
CA SER A 215 -21.50 -9.10 12.15
C SER A 215 -21.00 -10.49 12.54
N TYR A 216 -21.16 -10.86 13.81
CA TYR A 216 -20.69 -12.12 14.36
C TYR A 216 -21.83 -12.95 14.96
N TYR A 217 -21.66 -14.27 15.00
CA TYR A 217 -22.58 -15.19 15.68
C TYR A 217 -22.33 -15.25 17.18
N ASP A 218 -21.09 -15.01 17.61
CA ASP A 218 -20.63 -15.16 18.98
C ASP A 218 -20.29 -13.81 19.61
N LYS A 219 -20.33 -13.76 20.95
CA LYS A 219 -19.90 -12.58 21.72
C LYS A 219 -18.39 -12.37 21.65
N GLU A 220 -17.63 -13.44 21.42
CA GLU A 220 -16.17 -13.42 21.31
C GLU A 220 -15.65 -12.96 19.92
N GLN A 221 -16.55 -12.70 18.96
CA GLN A 221 -16.22 -12.24 17.61
C GLN A 221 -15.27 -13.16 16.82
N LYS A 222 -15.33 -14.48 17.06
CA LYS A 222 -14.54 -15.48 16.32
C LYS A 222 -15.30 -16.04 15.12
N LYS A 223 -16.64 -16.00 15.16
CA LYS A 223 -17.50 -16.57 14.11
C LYS A 223 -18.20 -15.50 13.33
N ILE A 224 -17.69 -15.19 12.14
CA ILE A 224 -18.28 -14.18 11.26
C ILE A 224 -19.60 -14.71 10.70
N LYS A 225 -20.64 -13.87 10.76
CA LYS A 225 -21.97 -14.11 10.20
C LYS A 225 -22.14 -13.41 8.85
N GLU A 226 -21.67 -12.18 8.77
CA GLU A 226 -21.88 -11.31 7.61
C GLU A 226 -20.79 -10.25 7.54
N VAL A 227 -20.36 -9.93 6.33
CA VAL A 227 -19.44 -8.86 5.99
C VAL A 227 -20.12 -7.97 4.96
N VAL A 228 -20.50 -6.78 5.37
CA VAL A 228 -21.02 -5.74 4.48
C VAL A 228 -19.85 -4.84 4.09
N PRO A 229 -19.48 -4.80 2.79
CA PRO A 229 -18.34 -4.02 2.32
C PRO A 229 -18.67 -2.54 2.44
N LYS A 230 -17.77 -1.78 3.04
CA LYS A 230 -17.87 -0.32 3.12
C LYS A 230 -16.54 0.29 2.78
N VAL A 231 -16.58 1.27 1.89
CA VAL A 231 -15.41 1.96 1.36
C VAL A 231 -15.76 3.44 1.23
N TYR A 232 -14.98 4.32 1.86
CA TYR A 232 -15.20 5.77 1.83
C TYR A 232 -16.62 6.18 2.25
N GLY A 233 -17.15 5.55 3.29
CA GLY A 233 -18.50 5.83 3.77
C GLY A 233 -19.63 5.16 2.97
N LYS A 234 -19.37 4.58 1.79
CA LYS A 234 -20.38 3.97 0.91
C LYS A 234 -20.36 2.45 0.99
N ILE A 235 -21.52 1.82 0.91
CA ILE A 235 -21.64 0.35 0.90
C ILE A 235 -21.46 -0.15 -0.52
N VAL A 236 -20.20 -0.40 -0.89
CA VAL A 236 -19.79 -0.81 -2.24
C VAL A 236 -18.77 -1.94 -2.11
N GLY A 237 -18.94 -3.01 -2.89
CA GLY A 237 -17.98 -4.10 -3.01
C GLY A 237 -18.60 -5.49 -2.85
N GLN A 238 -17.78 -6.45 -2.42
CA GLN A 238 -18.19 -7.84 -2.24
C GLN A 238 -18.90 -8.04 -0.89
N PHE A 239 -20.18 -8.40 -0.94
CA PHE A 239 -20.95 -8.87 0.20
C PHE A 239 -20.71 -10.36 0.43
N LEU A 240 -20.57 -10.75 1.70
CA LEU A 240 -20.35 -12.13 2.12
C LEU A 240 -21.17 -12.43 3.37
N SER A 241 -21.87 -13.56 3.37
CA SER A 241 -22.51 -14.13 4.55
C SER A 241 -22.05 -15.57 4.72
N PHE A 242 -21.92 -16.00 5.97
CA PHE A 242 -21.39 -17.31 6.33
C PHE A 242 -22.35 -18.04 7.27
N TYR A 243 -22.27 -19.37 7.27
CA TYR A 243 -22.91 -20.23 8.25
C TYR A 243 -22.11 -20.28 9.55
N PRO A 244 -22.70 -20.75 10.68
CA PRO A 244 -21.99 -20.86 11.97
C PRO A 244 -20.76 -21.80 11.96
N ASN A 245 -20.64 -22.65 10.93
CA ASN A 245 -19.51 -23.53 10.68
C ASN A 245 -18.38 -22.87 9.87
N GLY A 246 -18.56 -21.61 9.44
CA GLY A 246 -17.59 -20.86 8.63
C GLY A 246 -17.74 -21.04 7.12
N LEU A 247 -18.64 -21.91 6.64
CA LEU A 247 -18.89 -22.08 5.21
C LEU A 247 -19.62 -20.88 4.64
N LEU A 248 -19.30 -20.52 3.40
CA LEU A 248 -19.98 -19.45 2.67
C LEU A 248 -21.46 -19.80 2.49
N LYS A 249 -22.33 -18.85 2.81
CA LYS A 249 -23.78 -18.95 2.72
C LYS A 249 -24.33 -18.15 1.56
N GLU A 250 -23.91 -16.89 1.44
CA GLU A 250 -24.35 -15.99 0.38
C GLU A 250 -23.20 -15.09 0.00
N GLU A 251 -23.05 -14.81 -1.29
CA GLU A 251 -22.14 -13.80 -1.79
C GLU A 251 -22.77 -13.02 -2.93
N GLY A 252 -22.35 -11.77 -3.09
CA GLY A 252 -22.79 -10.92 -4.18
C GLY A 252 -22.08 -9.58 -4.16
N LYS A 253 -22.42 -8.69 -5.10
CA LYS A 253 -21.87 -7.34 -5.13
C LYS A 253 -22.93 -6.33 -4.72
N LEU A 254 -22.50 -5.36 -3.92
CA LEU A 254 -23.29 -4.18 -3.57
C LEU A 254 -22.70 -2.95 -4.26
N ASP A 255 -23.58 -2.10 -4.78
CA ASP A 255 -23.27 -0.76 -5.26
C ASP A 255 -24.19 0.23 -4.56
N ASP A 256 -23.65 1.01 -3.63
CA ASP A 256 -24.38 1.99 -2.82
C ASP A 256 -25.59 1.37 -2.10
N SER A 257 -25.36 0.22 -1.45
CA SER A 257 -26.38 -0.63 -0.79
C SER A 257 -27.36 -1.36 -1.72
N VAL A 258 -27.25 -1.22 -3.04
CA VAL A 258 -28.09 -1.95 -4.02
C VAL A 258 -27.41 -3.25 -4.45
N LYS A 259 -28.17 -4.36 -4.49
CA LYS A 259 -27.68 -5.65 -5.00
C LYS A 259 -27.45 -5.55 -6.51
N VAL A 260 -26.22 -5.82 -6.95
CA VAL A 260 -25.84 -5.76 -8.37
C VAL A 260 -25.12 -7.05 -8.81
N GLY A 261 -25.19 -7.34 -10.10
CA GLY A 261 -24.52 -8.48 -10.72
C GLY A 261 -25.04 -9.84 -10.24
N ARG A 262 -24.13 -10.81 -10.11
CA ARG A 262 -24.47 -12.18 -9.70
C ARG A 262 -24.48 -12.33 -8.19
N TRP A 263 -25.53 -12.97 -7.69
CA TRP A 263 -25.72 -13.29 -6.28
C TRP A 263 -25.86 -14.79 -6.13
N ARG A 264 -24.99 -15.41 -5.34
CA ARG A 264 -24.91 -16.86 -5.18
C ARG A 264 -25.22 -17.21 -3.73
N GLU A 265 -26.20 -18.08 -3.54
CA GLU A 265 -26.53 -18.70 -2.27
C GLU A 265 -26.01 -20.14 -2.29
N TYR A 266 -25.50 -20.62 -1.17
CA TYR A 266 -24.89 -21.94 -1.02
C TYR A 266 -25.60 -22.75 0.05
N HIS A 267 -25.57 -24.08 -0.09
CA HIS A 267 -26.05 -25.00 0.93
C HIS A 267 -25.01 -25.17 2.05
N GLU A 268 -25.49 -25.30 3.29
CA GLU A 268 -24.66 -25.58 4.46
C GLU A 268 -23.96 -26.96 4.37
N LYS A 269 -24.59 -27.92 3.68
CA LYS A 269 -24.11 -29.31 3.58
C LYS A 269 -23.46 -29.57 2.21
N GLY A 270 -22.18 -29.88 2.23
CA GLY A 270 -21.41 -30.28 1.05
C GLY A 270 -19.97 -29.79 1.14
N SER A 271 -19.01 -30.58 0.67
CA SER A 271 -17.61 -30.16 0.58
C SER A 271 -17.51 -28.90 -0.30
N GLY A 272 -17.08 -27.77 0.28
CA GLY A 272 -16.83 -26.52 -0.45
C GLY A 272 -18.04 -25.63 -0.73
N GLY A 273 -19.21 -25.86 -0.11
CA GLY A 273 -20.40 -25.02 -0.33
C GLY A 273 -21.01 -25.26 -1.71
N ARG A 274 -22.02 -26.13 -1.80
CA ARG A 274 -22.70 -26.38 -3.08
C ARG A 274 -23.62 -25.22 -3.41
N LEU A 275 -23.52 -24.69 -4.64
CA LEU A 275 -24.41 -23.64 -5.12
C LEU A 275 -25.86 -24.11 -4.99
N LYS A 276 -26.67 -23.33 -4.27
CA LYS A 276 -28.09 -23.53 -4.04
C LYS A 276 -28.90 -22.72 -5.03
N LYS A 277 -28.66 -21.41 -5.10
CA LYS A 277 -29.35 -20.47 -5.99
C LYS A 277 -28.36 -19.49 -6.58
N GLU A 278 -28.54 -19.17 -7.85
CA GLU A 278 -27.86 -18.06 -8.51
C GLU A 278 -28.90 -17.08 -9.04
N TRP A 279 -28.84 -15.85 -8.55
CA TRP A 279 -29.64 -14.73 -9.01
C TRP A 279 -28.78 -13.78 -9.83
N ARG A 280 -29.39 -13.15 -10.81
CA ARG A 280 -28.81 -12.05 -11.57
C ARG A 280 -29.61 -10.79 -11.29
N TYR A 281 -28.90 -9.74 -10.91
CA TYR A 281 -29.39 -8.39 -10.71
C TYR A 281 -28.85 -7.48 -11.81
N GLY A 282 -29.30 -6.21 -11.80
CA GLY A 282 -28.77 -5.18 -12.69
C GLY A 282 -27.26 -5.00 -12.57
N LYS A 283 -26.66 -4.45 -13.62
CA LYS A 283 -25.21 -4.27 -13.71
C LYS A 283 -24.68 -3.31 -12.64
N ASP A 284 -25.45 -2.27 -12.35
CA ASP A 284 -25.16 -1.21 -11.39
C ASP A 284 -26.45 -0.77 -10.69
N LYS A 285 -26.35 0.22 -9.80
CA LYS A 285 -27.49 0.74 -9.05
C LYS A 285 -28.54 1.50 -9.87
N PHE A 286 -28.23 1.90 -11.10
CA PHE A 286 -29.13 2.65 -11.97
C PHE A 286 -29.89 1.75 -12.95
N ASP A 287 -29.44 0.51 -13.10
CA ASP A 287 -30.06 -0.49 -13.95
C ASP A 287 -31.43 -0.91 -13.40
N THR A 288 -32.47 -0.76 -14.22
CA THR A 288 -33.85 -1.16 -13.90
C THR A 288 -34.12 -2.64 -14.17
N PHE A 289 -33.07 -3.44 -14.40
CA PHE A 289 -33.17 -4.88 -14.61
C PHE A 289 -33.91 -5.57 -13.45
N VAL A 290 -34.99 -6.27 -13.80
CA VAL A 290 -35.75 -7.08 -12.84
C VAL A 290 -34.92 -8.31 -12.48
N PRO A 291 -34.62 -8.57 -11.19
CA PRO A 291 -33.79 -9.70 -10.81
C PRO A 291 -34.36 -11.03 -11.29
N VAL A 292 -33.52 -11.87 -11.89
CA VAL A 292 -33.91 -13.18 -12.43
C VAL A 292 -33.16 -14.28 -11.71
N LEU A 293 -33.88 -15.35 -11.34
CA LEU A 293 -33.25 -16.59 -10.89
C LEU A 293 -32.64 -17.27 -12.12
N VAL A 294 -31.32 -17.41 -12.14
CA VAL A 294 -30.58 -18.05 -13.22
C VAL A 294 -30.62 -19.56 -13.06
N GLN A 295 -30.41 -20.03 -11.83
CA GLN A 295 -30.28 -21.46 -11.58
C GLN A 295 -30.59 -21.80 -10.12
N GLU A 296 -31.21 -22.94 -9.89
CA GLU A 296 -31.42 -23.53 -8.57
C GLU A 296 -31.00 -25.01 -8.59
N ARG A 297 -30.29 -25.43 -7.55
CA ARG A 297 -29.82 -26.81 -7.37
C ARG A 297 -30.19 -27.36 -6.00
N ASP A 298 -30.40 -28.66 -5.94
CA ASP A 298 -30.61 -29.38 -4.68
C ASP A 298 -29.30 -29.58 -3.89
N ASN A 299 -29.41 -30.23 -2.73
CA ASN A 299 -28.26 -30.54 -1.86
C ASN A 299 -27.26 -31.52 -2.51
N GLN A 300 -27.69 -32.26 -3.54
CA GLN A 300 -26.90 -33.21 -4.32
C GLN A 300 -26.30 -32.57 -5.60
N ALA A 301 -26.44 -31.25 -5.76
CA ALA A 301 -26.04 -30.48 -6.94
C ALA A 301 -26.81 -30.80 -8.24
N LYS A 302 -27.94 -31.50 -8.15
CA LYS A 302 -28.85 -31.68 -9.28
C LYS A 302 -29.57 -30.36 -9.56
N ILE A 303 -29.61 -29.96 -10.83
CA ILE A 303 -30.33 -28.77 -11.28
C ILE A 303 -31.82 -29.03 -11.12
N ILE A 304 -32.48 -28.22 -10.28
CA ILE A 304 -33.93 -28.20 -10.12
C ILE A 304 -34.53 -27.25 -11.15
N PHE A 305 -33.87 -26.12 -11.35
CA PHE A 305 -34.30 -25.08 -12.28
C PHE A 305 -33.10 -24.43 -12.94
N GLN A 306 -33.24 -24.10 -14.21
CA GLN A 306 -32.29 -23.29 -14.96
C GLN A 306 -33.06 -22.40 -15.92
N SER A 307 -32.79 -21.10 -15.88
CA SER A 307 -33.37 -20.14 -16.80
C SER A 307 -32.89 -20.41 -18.23
N THR A 308 -33.81 -20.29 -19.18
CA THR A 308 -33.50 -20.38 -20.62
C THR A 308 -32.91 -19.08 -21.17
N GLN A 309 -33.04 -17.98 -20.42
CA GLN A 309 -32.44 -16.71 -20.80
C GLN A 309 -30.92 -16.81 -20.69
N LYS A 310 -30.25 -16.57 -21.81
CA LYS A 310 -28.80 -16.37 -21.82
C LYS A 310 -28.52 -14.97 -21.35
N PHE A 311 -27.63 -14.85 -20.39
CA PHE A 311 -27.23 -13.57 -19.87
C PHE A 311 -25.74 -13.41 -20.13
N ASP A 312 -25.39 -12.57 -21.10
CA ASP A 312 -24.01 -12.28 -21.52
C ASP A 312 -23.23 -11.46 -20.49
#